data_AF-A0A1B6MU72-F1
#
_entry.id   AF-A0A1B6MU72-F1
#
_cell.length_a   1.000
_cell.length_b   1.000
_cell.length_c   1.000
_cell.angle_alpha   90.00
_cell.angle_beta   90.00
_cell.angle_gamma   90.00
#
_symmetry.space_group_name_H-M   'P 1'
#
loop_
_entity.id
_entity.type
_entity.pdbx_description
1 polymer ?
#
loop_
_entity_poly.entity_id
_entity_poly.type
_entity_poly.pdbx_seq_one_letter_code
_entity_poly.pdbx_strand_id
1 'polypeptide(L)'
;LDIYDSDDDRSFFFMGVLPGPQVPVNQSITYSFEVSSIVCRFWVKNHWSSQGCTVHPDRGDGDEKVHCQCQHISTFAAAFSETPHKIDDFIDAELFLTVHYNPLVFGVVIALLLIYVILCILL
;
A
#
# COMPACT_ATOMS: atom_id res chain seq x y z
N LEU A 1 6.42 -11.96 -31.68
CA LEU A 1 5.24 -11.09 -31.71
C LEU A 1 4.95 -10.74 -30.27
N ASP A 2 5.66 -9.71 -29.81
CA ASP A 2 5.64 -9.22 -28.44
C ASP A 2 4.28 -8.59 -28.18
N ILE A 3 3.53 -9.17 -27.24
CA ILE A 3 2.36 -8.51 -26.66
C ILE A 3 2.91 -7.64 -25.54
N TYR A 4 3.12 -6.38 -25.87
CA TYR A 4 3.30 -5.30 -24.92
C TYR A 4 1.92 -5.04 -24.29
N ASP A 5 1.66 -5.63 -23.12
CA ASP A 5 0.48 -5.30 -22.34
C ASP A 5 0.89 -4.28 -21.27
N SER A 6 0.54 -3.03 -21.54
CA SER A 6 0.89 -1.87 -20.76
C SER A 6 -0.36 -1.33 -20.05
N ASP A 7 -1.01 -2.14 -19.20
CA ASP A 7 -1.98 -1.60 -18.21
C ASP A 7 -2.50 -2.58 -17.12
N ASP A 8 -1.80 -3.67 -16.79
CA ASP A 8 -2.34 -4.70 -15.86
C ASP A 8 -1.43 -5.08 -14.69
N ASP A 9 -1.05 -4.10 -13.87
CA ASP A 9 -0.35 -4.34 -12.59
C ASP A 9 -1.29 -4.23 -11.38
N ARG A 10 -2.61 -4.37 -11.58
CA ARG A 10 -3.57 -4.55 -10.47
C ARG A 10 -3.83 -6.05 -10.28
N SER A 11 -2.89 -6.74 -9.65
CA SER A 11 -3.11 -8.09 -9.17
C SER A 11 -4.17 -8.09 -8.06
N PHE A 12 -5.41 -8.38 -8.41
CA PHE A 12 -6.51 -8.55 -7.46
C PHE A 12 -6.35 -9.88 -6.71
N PHE A 13 -6.27 -9.83 -5.39
CA PHE A 13 -6.27 -11.02 -4.53
C PHE A 13 -7.65 -11.21 -3.93
N PHE A 14 -8.31 -12.32 -4.27
CA PHE A 14 -9.58 -12.71 -3.66
C PHE A 14 -9.32 -13.76 -2.58
N MET A 15 -9.74 -13.48 -1.35
CA MET A 15 -9.69 -14.41 -0.24
C MET A 15 -11.12 -14.73 0.22
N GLY A 16 -11.46 -16.02 0.30
CA GLY A 16 -12.72 -16.51 0.82
C GLY A 16 -12.50 -17.41 2.02
N VAL A 17 -13.24 -17.18 3.10
CA VAL A 17 -13.23 -18.03 4.29
C VAL A 17 -14.45 -18.96 4.22
N LEU A 18 -14.20 -20.27 4.12
CA LEU A 18 -15.25 -21.29 4.12
C LEU A 18 -15.14 -22.14 5.39
N PRO A 19 -16.25 -22.39 6.11
CA PRO A 19 -16.22 -23.27 7.26
C PRO A 19 -15.90 -24.70 6.84
N GLY A 20 -15.05 -25.37 7.61
CA GLY A 20 -14.77 -26.80 7.42
C GLY A 20 -15.99 -27.66 7.78
N PRO A 21 -16.10 -28.88 7.25
CA PRO A 21 -17.24 -29.78 7.48
C PRO A 21 -17.46 -30.16 8.96
N GLN A 22 -16.45 -29.99 9.81
CA GLN A 22 -16.51 -30.18 11.26
C GLN A 22 -17.18 -29.02 12.04
N VAL A 23 -17.50 -27.90 11.38
CA VAL A 23 -18.14 -26.75 12.03
C VAL A 23 -19.67 -27.00 12.12
N PRO A 24 -20.26 -27.05 13.32
CA PRO A 24 -21.69 -27.28 13.48
C PRO A 24 -22.52 -26.16 12.83
N VAL A 25 -23.63 -26.55 12.21
CA VAL A 25 -24.63 -25.61 11.71
C VAL A 25 -25.19 -24.83 12.90
N ASN A 26 -25.28 -23.50 12.78
CA ASN A 26 -25.81 -22.59 13.80
C ASN A 26 -24.86 -22.22 14.96
N GLN A 27 -23.54 -22.37 14.79
CA GLN A 27 -22.53 -21.81 15.70
C GLN A 27 -21.77 -20.66 15.04
N SER A 28 -21.54 -19.58 15.80
CA SER A 28 -20.68 -18.48 15.39
C SER A 28 -19.23 -18.78 15.76
N ILE A 29 -18.32 -18.77 14.78
CA ILE A 29 -16.89 -18.91 14.99
C ILE A 29 -16.21 -17.62 14.56
N THR A 30 -15.33 -17.09 15.42
CA THR A 30 -14.50 -15.94 15.11
C THR A 30 -13.23 -16.40 14.41
N TYR A 31 -12.92 -15.79 13.27
CA TYR A 31 -11.68 -16.01 12.53
C TYR A 31 -10.85 -14.74 12.53
N SER A 32 -9.55 -14.89 12.78
CA SER A 32 -8.55 -13.84 12.59
C SER A 32 -7.58 -14.30 11.51
N PHE A 33 -7.33 -13.45 10.53
CA PHE A 33 -6.37 -13.72 9.47
C PHE A 33 -5.56 -12.46 9.22
N GLU A 34 -4.31 -12.65 8.80
CA GLU A 34 -3.39 -11.58 8.41
C GLU A 34 -2.89 -11.90 7.01
N VAL A 35 -3.01 -10.93 6.09
CA VAL A 35 -2.52 -11.07 4.72
C VAL A 35 -1.52 -9.98 4.47
N SER A 36 -0.29 -10.38 4.13
CA SER A 36 0.73 -9.46 3.67
C SER A 36 1.23 -9.90 2.30
N SER A 37 1.38 -8.92 1.40
CA SER A 37 1.97 -9.11 0.08
C SER A 37 3.13 -8.13 -0.05
N ILE A 38 4.32 -8.68 -0.30
CA ILE A 38 5.56 -7.93 -0.40
C ILE A 38 6.10 -8.13 -1.81
N VAL A 39 6.49 -7.03 -2.47
CA VAL A 39 7.08 -7.09 -3.80
C VAL A 39 8.41 -6.35 -3.81
N CYS A 40 9.46 -7.04 -4.27
CA CYS A 40 10.79 -6.47 -4.51
C CYS A 40 10.91 -6.06 -5.98
N ARG A 41 11.21 -4.78 -6.24
CA ARG A 41 11.42 -4.25 -7.60
C ARG A 41 12.76 -3.52 -7.72
N PHE A 42 13.27 -3.43 -8.94
CA PHE A 42 14.44 -2.66 -9.31
C PHE A 42 14.14 -1.75 -10.50
N TRP A 43 14.84 -0.63 -10.58
CA TRP A 43 14.67 0.35 -11.65
C TRP A 43 15.53 0.02 -12.88
N VAL A 44 14.90 -0.21 -14.02
CA VAL A 44 15.60 -0.51 -15.27
C VAL A 44 14.89 0.16 -16.42
N LYS A 45 15.64 0.81 -17.33
CA LYS A 45 15.09 1.38 -18.57
C LYS A 45 13.76 2.15 -18.36
N ASN A 46 13.76 3.04 -17.37
CA ASN A 46 12.63 3.91 -17.04
C ASN A 46 11.35 3.20 -16.55
N HIS A 47 11.44 1.98 -16.03
CA HIS A 47 10.33 1.28 -15.39
C HIS A 47 10.81 0.43 -14.19
N TRP A 48 9.88 0.05 -13.32
CA TRP A 48 10.12 -0.89 -12.23
C TRP A 48 9.92 -2.32 -12.73
N SER A 49 10.88 -3.21 -12.46
CA SER A 49 10.83 -4.63 -12.80
C SER A 49 11.13 -5.50 -11.58
N SER A 50 10.61 -6.72 -11.55
CA SER A 50 10.92 -7.71 -10.49
C SER A 50 11.85 -8.83 -10.98
N GLN A 51 12.27 -8.80 -12.25
CA GLN A 51 13.07 -9.86 -12.84
C GLN A 51 14.41 -10.09 -12.11
N GLY A 52 14.63 -11.33 -11.64
CA GLY A 52 15.84 -11.71 -10.89
C GLY A 52 15.96 -11.07 -9.50
N CYS A 53 14.85 -10.57 -8.96
CA CYS A 53 14.67 -10.21 -7.55
C CYS A 53 13.62 -11.14 -6.92
N THR A 54 13.91 -11.65 -5.72
CA THR A 54 13.00 -12.50 -4.94
C THR A 54 12.91 -12.01 -3.51
N VAL A 55 11.70 -12.07 -2.92
CA VAL A 55 11.51 -11.85 -1.48
C VAL A 55 12.07 -13.05 -0.73
N HIS A 56 13.03 -12.82 0.14
CA HIS A 56 13.57 -13.88 0.99
C HIS A 56 12.60 -14.11 2.15
N PRO A 57 12.10 -15.35 2.37
CA PRO A 57 11.03 -15.63 3.33
C PRO A 57 11.49 -15.66 4.79
N ASP A 58 12.69 -15.14 5.07
CA ASP A 58 13.33 -15.27 6.37
C ASP A 58 12.56 -14.46 7.42
N ARG A 59 11.73 -15.18 8.17
CA ARG A 59 11.10 -14.76 9.42
C ARG A 59 12.12 -14.87 10.55
N GLY A 60 13.30 -14.30 10.35
CA GLY A 60 14.37 -14.27 11.32
C GLY A 60 14.06 -13.24 12.40
N ASP A 61 13.65 -13.76 13.57
CA ASP A 61 13.73 -13.18 14.91
C ASP A 61 13.81 -11.63 15.00
N GLY A 62 12.66 -10.98 15.21
CA GLY A 62 12.59 -9.61 15.72
C GLY A 62 12.97 -8.50 14.74
N ASP A 63 12.10 -8.23 13.76
CA ASP A 63 11.71 -6.90 13.24
C ASP A 63 11.10 -7.09 11.85
N GLU A 64 10.09 -6.30 11.52
CA GLU A 64 9.31 -6.26 10.26
C GLU A 64 10.14 -5.85 9.03
N LYS A 65 11.27 -6.50 8.78
CA LYS A 65 12.24 -6.11 7.75
C LYS A 65 12.02 -6.93 6.48
N VAL A 66 11.75 -6.24 5.37
CA VAL A 66 11.77 -6.86 4.03
C VAL A 66 13.20 -7.19 3.64
N HIS A 67 13.45 -8.45 3.29
CA HIS A 67 14.70 -8.86 2.67
C HIS A 67 14.47 -9.20 1.18
N CYS A 68 15.03 -8.36 0.30
CA CYS A 68 15.04 -8.59 -1.14
C CYS A 68 16.39 -9.16 -1.59
N GLN A 69 16.38 -10.31 -2.24
CA GLN A 69 17.56 -10.90 -2.87
C GLN A 69 17.51 -10.66 -4.37
N CYS A 70 18.45 -9.88 -4.91
CA CYS A 70 18.55 -9.55 -6.33
C CYS A 70 19.94 -9.91 -6.88
N GLN A 71 20.02 -10.34 -8.14
CA GLN A 71 21.28 -10.75 -8.80
C GLN A 71 21.94 -9.64 -9.65
N HIS A 72 21.54 -8.38 -9.45
CA HIS A 72 21.96 -7.24 -10.28
C HIS A 72 22.33 -6.05 -9.39
N ILE A 73 22.94 -5.01 -9.97
CA ILE A 73 23.17 -3.71 -9.32
C ILE A 73 22.23 -2.70 -9.95
N SER A 74 21.41 -2.04 -9.13
CA SER A 74 20.38 -1.10 -9.57
C SER A 74 19.96 -0.21 -8.40
N THR A 75 19.06 0.74 -8.65
CA THR A 75 18.17 1.27 -7.61
C THR A 75 17.10 0.23 -7.30
N PHE A 76 16.83 -0.01 -6.01
CA PHE A 76 15.89 -1.00 -5.52
C PHE A 76 14.78 -0.33 -4.71
N ALA A 77 13.59 -0.92 -4.73
CA ALA A 77 12.47 -0.56 -3.89
C ALA A 77 11.71 -1.83 -3.47
N ALA A 78 11.15 -1.80 -2.26
CA ALA A 78 10.20 -2.79 -1.79
C ALA A 78 8.92 -2.08 -1.41
N ALA A 79 7.78 -2.69 -1.71
CA ALA A 79 6.48 -2.19 -1.30
C ALA A 79 5.70 -3.29 -0.57
N PHE A 80 5.02 -2.88 0.49
CA PHE A 80 3.99 -3.66 1.14
C PHE A 80 2.64 -3.23 0.54
N SER A 81 1.83 -4.19 0.13
CA SER A 81 0.46 -3.90 -0.28
C SER A 81 -0.39 -3.70 0.97
N GLU A 82 -0.47 -2.46 1.44
CA GLU A 82 -1.47 -2.08 2.44
C GLU A 82 -2.85 -2.12 1.81
N THR A 83 -3.82 -2.72 2.51
CA THR A 83 -5.22 -2.62 2.08
C THR A 83 -5.61 -1.15 2.07
N PRO A 84 -6.23 -0.62 0.99
CA PRO A 84 -6.64 0.77 0.98
C PRO A 84 -7.54 1.02 2.19
N HIS A 85 -7.13 1.96 3.05
CA HIS A 85 -7.97 2.39 4.15
C HIS A 85 -9.30 2.86 3.55
N LYS A 86 -10.40 2.40 4.13
CA LYS A 86 -11.74 2.86 3.73
C LYS A 86 -11.77 4.37 3.96
N ILE A 87 -11.82 5.14 2.87
CA ILE A 87 -12.08 6.58 2.92
C ILE A 87 -13.53 6.71 3.39
N ASP A 88 -13.72 7.29 4.57
CA ASP A 88 -15.03 7.55 5.14
C ASP A 88 -15.08 9.04 5.40
N ASP A 89 -15.72 9.77 4.49
CA ASP A 89 -15.73 11.24 4.45
C ASP A 89 -16.11 11.87 5.80
N PHE A 90 -16.85 11.16 6.64
CA PHE A 90 -17.24 11.61 7.98
C PHE A 90 -16.15 11.39 9.04
N ILE A 91 -15.43 10.26 9.00
CA ILE A 91 -14.32 9.97 9.92
C ILE A 91 -13.08 10.80 9.54
N ASP A 92 -12.82 10.93 8.23
CA ASP A 92 -11.66 11.67 7.73
C ASP A 92 -11.80 13.18 7.99
N ALA A 93 -13.02 13.71 8.05
CA ALA A 93 -13.30 15.07 8.48
C ALA A 93 -12.89 15.34 9.95
N GLU A 94 -12.94 14.33 10.82
CA GLU A 94 -12.50 14.44 12.22
C GLU A 94 -10.97 14.57 12.32
N LEU A 95 -10.23 14.04 11.35
CA LEU A 95 -8.78 14.22 11.26
C LEU A 95 -8.42 15.71 11.07
N PHE A 96 -9.27 16.48 10.37
CA PHE A 96 -9.15 17.93 10.28
C PHE A 96 -9.56 18.65 11.58
N LEU A 97 -10.33 18.04 12.47
CA LEU A 97 -10.59 18.57 13.82
C LEU A 97 -9.40 18.32 14.77
N THR A 98 -8.46 17.48 14.36
CA THR A 98 -7.25 17.14 15.12
C THR A 98 -6.11 18.15 14.91
N VAL A 99 -6.42 19.38 14.45
CA VAL A 99 -5.44 20.48 14.22
C VAL A 99 -4.52 20.71 15.41
N HIS A 100 -5.03 20.50 16.62
CA HIS A 100 -4.28 20.72 17.86
C HIS A 100 -3.07 19.78 18.01
N TYR A 101 -3.11 18.58 17.41
CA TYR A 101 -2.01 17.60 17.53
C TYR A 101 -0.97 17.73 16.42
N ASN A 102 -1.35 18.22 15.23
CA ASN A 102 -0.45 18.38 14.09
C ASN A 102 -0.71 19.70 13.32
N PRO A 103 -0.39 20.86 13.94
CA PRO A 103 -0.68 22.18 13.35
C PRO A 103 0.09 22.44 12.04
N LEU A 104 1.19 21.71 11.80
CA LEU A 104 2.01 21.85 10.60
C LEU A 104 1.26 21.43 9.34
N VAL A 105 0.54 20.30 9.39
CA VAL A 105 -0.24 19.79 8.25
C VAL A 105 -1.31 20.80 7.84
N PHE A 106 -2.04 21.32 8.82
CA PHE A 106 -3.05 22.34 8.61
C PHE A 106 -2.47 23.63 7.99
N GLY A 107 -1.33 24.09 8.51
CA GLY A 107 -0.63 25.27 7.98
C GLY A 107 -0.20 25.11 6.52
N VAL A 108 0.32 23.94 6.15
CA VAL A 108 0.72 23.63 4.76
C VAL A 108 -0.50 23.65 3.84
N VAL A 109 -1.62 23.03 4.24
CA VAL A 109 -2.86 23.00 3.43
C VAL A 109 -3.40 24.42 3.19
N ILE A 110 -3.44 25.27 4.22
CA ILE A 110 -3.88 26.67 4.07
C ILE A 110 -2.94 27.44 3.16
N ALA A 111 -1.62 27.31 3.34
CA ALA A 111 -0.64 28.02 2.53
C ALA A 111 -0.79 27.66 1.03
N LEU A 112 -0.96 26.37 0.72
CA LEU A 112 -1.19 25.90 -0.64
C LEU A 112 -2.50 26.45 -1.22
N LEU A 113 -3.57 26.47 -0.43
CA LEU A 113 -4.86 27.02 -0.85
C LEU A 113 -4.76 28.52 -1.15
N LEU A 114 -4.07 29.29 -0.31
CA LEU A 114 -3.84 30.71 -0.54
C LEU A 114 -2.99 30.97 -1.78
N ILE A 115 -1.90 30.22 -1.97
CA ILE A 115 -1.07 30.31 -3.17
C ILE A 115 -1.90 30.02 -4.41
N TYR A 116 -2.73 28.98 -4.38
CA TYR A 116 -3.62 28.63 -5.49
C TYR A 116 -4.58 29.77 -5.84
N VAL A 117 -5.25 30.35 -4.83
CA VAL A 117 -6.16 31.50 -5.04
C VAL A 117 -5.42 32.70 -5.62
N ILE A 118 -4.23 33.02 -5.09
CA ILE A 118 -3.39 34.11 -5.60
C ILE A 118 -3.02 33.86 -7.07
N LEU A 119 -2.57 32.65 -7.41
CA LEU A 119 -2.25 32.29 -8.79
C LEU A 119 -3.48 32.42 -9.71
N CYS A 120 -4.66 31.96 -9.28
CA CYS A 120 -5.90 32.10 -10.06
C CYS A 120 -6.35 33.56 -10.27
N ILE A 121 -5.93 34.49 -9.42
CA ILE A 121 -6.24 35.92 -9.57
C ILE A 121 -5.18 36.63 -10.43
N LEU A 122 -3.93 36.16 -10.39
CA LEU A 122 -2.79 36.77 -11.09
C LEU A 122 -2.57 36.23 -12.51
N LEU A 123 -3.04 35.01 -12.81
CA LEU A 123 -3.10 34.40 -14.16
C LEU A 123 -4.41 34.75 -14.87
#